data_AF-A0AAW0VUL7-F1
#
_entry.id   AF-A0AAW0VUL7-F1
#
_cell.length_a   1.000
_cell.length_b   1.000
_cell.length_c   1.000
_cell.angle_alpha   90.00
_cell.angle_beta   90.00
_cell.angle_gamma   90.00
#
_symmetry.space_group_name_H-M   'P 1'
#
loop_
_entity.id
_entity.type
_entity.pdbx_description
1 polymer ?
#
loop_
_entity_poly.entity_id
_entity_poly.type
_entity_poly.pdbx_seq_one_letter_code
_entity_poly.pdbx_strand_id
1 'polypeptide(L)'
;ARMVRCVCFLVACAALLLLAVAAVSAQVQRQVSGVGGRVKIEVYFESLCPDSVHFFTHQLYPTWLDLRDIMDLVFVPFGKARATPTGTGDYEFECQHGPDECYGNKVMSCAQESLPIHTQMEFFHCMMSKPY
;
A
#
# COMPACT_ATOMS: atom_id res chain seq x y z
N ALA A 1 -44.72 -46.18 15.09
CA ALA A 1 -45.20 -45.05 14.25
C ALA A 1 -44.93 -43.67 14.85
N ARG A 2 -45.37 -43.37 16.10
CA ARG A 2 -45.20 -42.02 16.72
C ARG A 2 -43.73 -41.62 16.96
N MET A 3 -42.91 -42.55 17.43
CA MET A 3 -41.48 -42.31 17.68
C MET A 3 -40.70 -42.01 16.40
N VAL A 4 -40.95 -42.77 15.32
CA VAL A 4 -40.34 -42.54 13.99
C VAL A 4 -40.73 -41.18 13.43
N ARG A 5 -42.00 -40.77 13.57
CA ARG A 5 -42.46 -39.41 13.18
C ARG A 5 -41.75 -38.31 13.94
N CYS A 6 -41.50 -38.49 15.24
CA CYS A 6 -40.80 -37.51 16.08
C CYS A 6 -39.33 -37.36 15.66
N VAL A 7 -38.64 -38.48 15.42
CA VAL A 7 -37.24 -38.48 14.94
C VAL A 7 -37.14 -37.83 13.56
N CYS A 8 -38.03 -38.15 12.61
CA CYS A 8 -38.05 -37.51 11.31
C CYS A 8 -38.29 -35.99 11.40
N PHE A 9 -39.17 -35.55 12.32
CA PHE A 9 -39.45 -34.13 12.53
C PHE A 9 -38.24 -33.38 13.11
N LEU A 10 -37.54 -33.99 14.07
CA LEU A 10 -36.31 -33.43 14.66
C LEU A 10 -35.17 -33.33 13.64
N VAL A 11 -34.97 -34.37 12.82
CA VAL A 11 -33.96 -34.36 11.75
C VAL A 11 -34.29 -33.31 10.68
N ALA A 12 -35.56 -33.17 10.30
CA ALA A 12 -35.99 -32.14 9.35
C ALA A 12 -35.78 -30.72 9.90
N CYS A 13 -36.12 -30.46 11.17
CA CYS A 13 -35.86 -29.18 11.82
C CYS A 13 -34.36 -28.86 11.90
N ALA A 14 -33.52 -29.82 12.25
CA ALA A 14 -32.07 -29.64 12.31
C ALA A 14 -31.46 -29.34 10.93
N ALA A 15 -31.91 -30.04 9.87
CA ALA A 15 -31.49 -29.77 8.50
C ALA A 15 -31.93 -28.38 8.02
N LEU A 16 -33.17 -27.96 8.34
CA LEU A 16 -33.68 -26.63 8.02
C LEU A 16 -32.91 -25.53 8.74
N LEU A 17 -32.57 -25.73 10.02
CA LEU A 17 -31.72 -24.82 10.80
C LEU A 17 -30.31 -24.70 10.19
N LEU A 18 -29.68 -25.81 9.82
CA LEU A 18 -28.36 -25.81 9.19
C LEU A 18 -28.36 -25.11 7.82
N LEU A 19 -29.39 -25.33 7.00
CA LEU A 19 -29.55 -24.65 5.72
C LEU A 19 -29.79 -23.14 5.89
N ALA A 20 -30.60 -22.74 6.88
CA ALA A 20 -30.81 -21.32 7.20
C ALA A 20 -29.52 -20.65 7.68
N VAL A 21 -28.73 -21.30 8.55
CA VAL A 21 -27.42 -20.81 9.00
C VAL A 21 -26.44 -20.69 7.83
N ALA A 22 -26.38 -21.69 6.95
CA ALA A 22 -25.53 -21.63 5.75
C ALA A 22 -25.94 -20.50 4.79
N ALA A 23 -27.25 -20.30 4.57
CA ALA A 23 -27.76 -19.21 3.74
C ALA A 23 -27.45 -17.82 4.35
N VAL A 24 -27.62 -17.65 5.66
CA VAL A 24 -27.25 -16.40 6.37
C VAL A 24 -25.73 -16.16 6.28
N SER A 25 -24.92 -17.20 6.45
CA SER A 25 -23.44 -17.11 6.33
C SER A 25 -23.01 -16.63 4.95
N ALA A 26 -23.64 -17.15 3.89
CA ALA A 26 -23.39 -16.75 2.50
C ALA A 26 -23.84 -15.31 2.21
N GLN A 27 -24.87 -14.80 2.90
CA GLN A 27 -25.30 -13.39 2.78
C GLN A 27 -24.38 -12.42 3.53
N VAL A 28 -23.82 -12.83 4.68
CA VAL A 28 -22.85 -12.02 5.45
C VAL A 28 -21.55 -11.79 4.67
N GLN A 29 -21.06 -12.80 3.94
CA GLN A 29 -19.86 -12.65 3.09
C GLN A 29 -20.06 -11.66 1.93
N ARG A 30 -21.31 -11.43 1.50
CA ARG A 30 -21.62 -10.57 0.35
C ARG A 30 -21.74 -9.08 0.69
N GLN A 31 -21.82 -8.72 1.98
CA GLN A 31 -21.86 -7.33 2.44
C GLN A 31 -20.47 -6.72 2.66
N VAL A 32 -19.40 -7.52 2.65
CA VAL A 32 -18.00 -7.06 2.74
C VAL A 32 -17.35 -7.04 1.34
N SER A 33 -18.06 -6.52 0.35
CA SER A 33 -17.49 -6.29 -0.99
C SER A 33 -17.68 -4.86 -1.48
N GLY A 34 -18.09 -3.95 -0.59
CA GLY A 34 -18.34 -2.53 -0.90
C GLY A 34 -17.47 -1.52 -0.12
N VAL A 35 -16.61 -1.97 0.80
CA VAL A 35 -15.68 -1.11 1.59
C VAL A 35 -14.30 -1.79 1.70
N GLY A 36 -13.82 -2.40 0.61
CA GLY A 36 -12.71 -3.37 0.64
C GLY A 36 -11.59 -3.13 -0.36
N GLY A 37 -11.42 -1.91 -0.86
CA GLY A 37 -10.29 -1.54 -1.72
C GLY A 37 -9.19 -0.87 -0.92
N ARG A 38 -7.92 -1.23 -1.19
CA ARG A 38 -6.79 -0.44 -0.69
C ARG A 38 -6.86 0.98 -1.28
N VAL A 39 -6.47 1.97 -0.50
CA VAL A 39 -6.38 3.36 -0.93
C VAL A 39 -5.10 3.55 -1.71
N LYS A 40 -5.22 3.88 -3.00
CA LYS A 40 -4.08 4.18 -3.86
C LYS A 40 -3.48 5.54 -3.52
N ILE A 41 -2.18 5.56 -3.26
CA ILE A 41 -1.42 6.76 -2.89
C ILE A 41 -0.11 6.75 -3.68
N GLU A 42 0.07 7.76 -4.51
CA GLU A 42 1.32 7.98 -5.25
C GLU A 42 2.04 9.19 -4.64
N VAL A 43 3.30 8.99 -4.25
CA VAL A 43 4.10 10.00 -3.56
C VAL A 43 5.19 10.49 -4.49
N TYR A 44 5.11 11.76 -4.88
CA TYR A 44 6.13 12.46 -5.68
C TYR A 44 6.97 13.32 -4.74
N PHE A 45 8.28 13.10 -4.70
CA PHE A 45 9.15 13.70 -3.69
C PHE A 45 10.58 13.88 -4.17
N GLU A 46 11.36 14.64 -3.41
CA GLU A 46 12.79 14.89 -3.63
C GLU A 46 13.57 14.46 -2.39
N SER A 47 14.74 13.88 -2.59
CA SER A 47 15.49 13.23 -1.52
C SER A 47 16.11 14.21 -0.49
N LEU A 48 16.29 15.49 -0.86
CA LEU A 48 16.82 16.55 0.01
C LEU A 48 15.85 17.70 0.28
N CYS A 49 14.66 17.71 -0.31
CA CYS A 49 13.65 18.73 -0.03
C CYS A 49 13.17 18.63 1.44
N PRO A 50 13.28 19.71 2.24
CA PRO A 50 12.88 19.68 3.65
C PRO A 50 11.43 19.27 3.88
N ASP A 51 10.51 19.69 3.01
CA ASP A 51 9.09 19.33 3.12
C ASP A 51 8.86 17.85 2.80
N SER A 52 9.58 17.30 1.82
CA SER A 52 9.54 15.87 1.50
C SER A 52 10.07 15.04 2.67
N VAL A 53 11.19 15.47 3.26
CA VAL A 53 11.77 14.85 4.46
C VAL A 53 10.76 14.88 5.61
N HIS A 54 10.16 16.04 5.87
CA HIS A 54 9.16 16.18 6.93
C HIS A 54 7.94 15.27 6.71
N PHE A 55 7.43 15.22 5.48
CA PHE A 55 6.31 14.34 5.11
C PHE A 55 6.63 12.86 5.38
N PHE A 56 7.78 12.36 4.92
CA PHE A 56 8.16 10.96 5.15
C PHE A 56 8.38 10.64 6.62
N THR A 57 9.03 11.53 7.36
CA THR A 57 9.44 11.26 8.75
C THR A 57 8.32 11.44 9.76
N HIS A 58 7.40 12.38 9.53
CA HIS A 58 6.40 12.78 10.53
C HIS A 58 4.95 12.47 10.12
N GLN A 59 4.68 12.19 8.84
CA GLN A 59 3.31 11.98 8.35
C GLN A 59 3.15 10.60 7.74
N LEU A 60 3.86 10.31 6.65
CA LEU A 60 3.67 9.09 5.87
C LEU A 60 4.12 7.84 6.63
N TYR A 61 5.34 7.82 7.16
CA TYR A 61 5.86 6.62 7.84
C TYR A 61 5.04 6.24 9.09
N PRO A 62 4.70 7.19 10.00
CA PRO A 62 3.79 6.89 11.12
C PRO A 62 2.43 6.37 10.65
N THR A 63 1.82 7.03 9.65
CA THR A 63 0.52 6.59 9.08
C THR A 63 0.60 5.19 8.49
N TRP A 64 1.70 4.87 7.80
CA TRP A 64 1.93 3.56 7.21
C TRP A 64 2.09 2.47 8.27
N LEU A 65 2.74 2.75 9.41
CA LEU A 65 2.83 1.78 10.51
C LEU A 65 1.45 1.32 10.99
N ASP A 66 0.48 2.24 11.02
CA ASP A 66 -0.88 1.98 11.50
C ASP A 66 -1.81 1.43 10.42
N LEU A 67 -1.66 1.87 9.16
CA LEU A 67 -2.65 1.67 8.10
C LEU A 67 -2.14 0.93 6.86
N ARG A 68 -0.90 0.41 6.84
CA ARG A 68 -0.31 -0.24 5.65
C ARG A 68 -1.18 -1.30 4.98
N ASP A 69 -1.99 -2.04 5.75
CA ASP A 69 -2.84 -3.12 5.21
C ASP A 69 -3.94 -2.61 4.27
N ILE A 70 -4.29 -1.32 4.37
CA ILE A 70 -5.28 -0.65 3.51
C ILE A 70 -4.65 0.32 2.53
N MET A 71 -3.32 0.37 2.39
CA MET A 71 -2.62 1.30 1.50
C MET A 71 -2.07 0.59 0.26
N ASP A 72 -2.19 1.23 -0.89
CA ASP A 72 -1.57 0.83 -2.15
C ASP A 72 -0.60 1.94 -2.58
N LEU A 73 0.66 1.81 -2.15
CA LEU A 73 1.68 2.84 -2.28
C LEU A 73 2.48 2.71 -3.58
N VAL A 74 2.74 3.85 -4.22
CA VAL A 74 3.73 4.01 -5.28
C VAL A 74 4.62 5.21 -4.95
N PHE A 75 5.93 5.04 -5.08
CA PHE A 75 6.92 6.08 -4.81
C PHE A 75 7.54 6.58 -6.11
N VAL A 76 7.65 7.90 -6.26
CA VAL A 76 8.22 8.56 -7.44
C VAL A 76 9.27 9.60 -6.99
N PRO A 77 10.52 9.18 -6.74
CA PRO A 77 11.62 10.07 -6.36
C PRO A 77 12.13 10.84 -7.58
N PHE A 78 11.62 12.05 -7.77
CA PHE A 78 11.96 12.95 -8.88
C PHE A 78 11.65 14.40 -8.51
N GLY A 79 10.41 14.64 -8.06
CA GLY A 79 9.92 15.96 -7.63
C GLY A 79 10.13 17.04 -8.69
N LYS A 80 10.86 18.10 -8.33
CA LYS A 80 11.14 19.24 -9.23
C LYS A 80 12.43 19.10 -10.03
N ALA A 81 13.00 17.90 -10.12
CA ALA A 81 14.11 17.66 -11.04
C ALA A 81 13.68 17.92 -12.50
N ARG A 82 14.65 18.26 -13.34
CA ARG A 82 14.47 18.44 -14.79
C ARG A 82 15.30 17.41 -15.52
N ALA A 83 14.71 16.76 -16.52
CA ALA A 83 15.41 15.81 -17.37
C ALA A 83 15.61 16.43 -18.76
N THR A 84 16.85 16.49 -19.22
CA THR A 84 17.24 17.03 -20.53
C THR A 84 17.83 15.92 -21.38
N PRO A 85 17.29 15.62 -22.58
CA PRO A 85 17.89 14.64 -23.47
C PRO A 85 19.30 15.08 -23.91
N THR A 86 20.27 14.17 -23.88
CA THR A 86 21.65 14.43 -24.30
C THR A 86 21.85 14.36 -25.82
N GLY A 87 20.84 13.86 -26.55
CA GLY A 87 20.93 13.55 -27.98
C GLY A 87 21.55 12.18 -28.30
N THR A 88 22.06 11.45 -27.30
CA THR A 88 22.58 10.06 -27.45
C THR A 88 21.56 8.99 -27.09
N GLY A 89 20.34 9.40 -26.68
CA GLY A 89 19.33 8.51 -26.09
C GLY A 89 19.35 8.50 -24.56
N ASP A 90 20.32 9.17 -23.95
CA ASP A 90 20.43 9.35 -22.50
C ASP A 90 19.77 10.67 -22.04
N TYR A 91 19.65 10.80 -20.72
CA TYR A 91 19.13 12.00 -20.06
C TYR A 91 20.14 12.52 -19.03
N GLU A 92 20.31 13.83 -19.01
CA GLU A 92 20.93 14.56 -17.90
C GLU A 92 19.84 15.06 -16.95
N PHE A 93 20.11 14.98 -15.65
CA PHE A 93 19.17 15.37 -14.59
C PHE A 93 19.73 16.55 -13.79
N GLU A 94 18.92 17.58 -13.62
CA GLU A 94 19.20 18.75 -12.78
C GLU A 94 18.19 18.80 -11.63
N CYS A 95 18.68 18.94 -10.39
CA CYS A 95 17.88 18.90 -9.17
C CYS A 95 17.98 20.22 -8.40
N GLN A 96 16.95 20.57 -7.61
CA GLN A 96 16.89 21.89 -6.94
C GLN A 96 17.93 22.04 -5.84
N HIS A 97 18.24 20.94 -5.16
CA HIS A 97 19.21 20.92 -4.06
C HIS A 97 20.57 20.36 -4.51
N GLY A 98 20.87 20.43 -5.81
CA GLY A 98 22.19 20.09 -6.36
C GLY A 98 22.41 18.61 -6.66
N PRO A 99 23.67 18.20 -6.93
CA PRO A 99 23.98 16.86 -7.41
C PRO A 99 23.70 15.74 -6.40
N ASP A 100 23.79 16.03 -5.09
CA ASP A 100 23.54 15.04 -4.04
C ASP A 100 22.06 14.65 -3.97
N GLU A 101 21.15 15.59 -4.23
CA GLU A 101 19.72 15.28 -4.42
C GLU A 101 19.49 14.40 -5.64
N CYS A 102 20.12 14.72 -6.77
CA CYS A 102 20.03 13.89 -7.97
C CYS A 102 20.59 12.48 -7.73
N TYR A 103 21.66 12.35 -6.96
CA TYR A 103 22.20 11.06 -6.55
C TYR A 103 21.21 10.32 -5.63
N GLY A 104 20.67 10.99 -4.62
CA GLY A 104 19.68 10.42 -3.70
C GLY A 104 18.41 9.96 -4.42
N ASN A 105 17.84 10.81 -5.28
CA ASN A 105 16.68 10.47 -6.12
C ASN A 105 16.98 9.20 -6.96
N LYS A 106 18.17 9.12 -7.58
CA LYS A 106 18.58 7.94 -8.37
C LYS A 106 18.69 6.68 -7.51
N VAL A 107 19.29 6.75 -6.32
CA VAL A 107 19.38 5.62 -5.39
C VAL A 107 17.99 5.14 -4.98
N MET A 108 17.08 6.07 -4.68
CA MET A 108 15.69 5.74 -4.33
C MET A 108 14.93 5.14 -5.51
N SER A 109 15.13 5.62 -6.74
CA SER A 109 14.56 5.00 -7.95
C SER A 109 15.03 3.55 -8.13
N CYS A 110 16.32 3.27 -7.93
CA CYS A 110 16.84 1.91 -7.99
C CYS A 110 16.19 1.01 -6.92
N ALA A 111 16.00 1.52 -5.70
CA ALA A 111 15.34 0.81 -4.62
C ALA A 111 13.84 0.58 -4.90
N GLN A 112 13.14 1.54 -5.52
CA GLN A 112 11.75 1.37 -5.95
C GLN A 112 11.59 0.21 -6.93
N GLU A 113 12.52 0.05 -7.87
CA GLU A 113 12.51 -1.03 -8.86
C GLU A 113 12.91 -2.38 -8.25
N SER A 114 13.83 -2.37 -7.28
CA SER A 114 14.50 -3.59 -6.81
C SER A 114 13.94 -4.20 -5.53
N LEU A 115 13.24 -3.41 -4.70
CA LEU A 115 12.84 -3.82 -3.34
C LEU A 115 11.33 -4.04 -3.22
N PRO A 116 10.86 -4.93 -2.32
CA PRO A 116 9.46 -5.02 -1.95
C PRO A 116 8.97 -3.74 -1.26
N ILE A 117 7.67 -3.42 -1.38
CA ILE A 117 7.10 -2.13 -0.94
C ILE A 117 7.35 -1.79 0.55
N HIS A 118 7.38 -2.80 1.44
CA HIS A 118 7.69 -2.58 2.86
C HIS A 118 9.15 -2.13 3.05
N THR A 119 10.08 -2.79 2.37
CA THR A 119 11.50 -2.45 2.40
C THR A 119 11.76 -1.11 1.72
N GLN A 120 11.03 -0.78 0.64
CA GLN A 120 11.06 0.56 0.04
C GLN A 120 10.70 1.64 1.08
N MET A 121 9.58 1.48 1.79
CA MET A 121 9.15 2.45 2.82
C MET A 121 10.19 2.61 3.92
N GLU A 122 10.68 1.52 4.51
CA GLU A 122 11.69 1.55 5.57
C GLU A 122 13.01 2.19 5.10
N PHE A 123 13.45 1.84 3.89
CA PHE A 123 14.67 2.39 3.28
C PHE A 123 14.51 3.90 3.01
N PHE A 124 13.41 4.33 2.40
CA PHE A 124 13.16 5.74 2.10
C PHE A 124 13.04 6.57 3.37
N HIS A 125 12.31 6.09 4.38
CA HIS A 125 12.24 6.74 5.68
C HIS A 125 13.64 6.89 6.32
N CYS A 126 14.44 5.82 6.34
CA CYS A 126 15.78 5.83 6.90
C CYS A 126 16.68 6.86 6.19
N MET A 127 16.72 6.81 4.85
CA MET A 127 17.55 7.69 4.04
C MET A 127 17.13 9.16 4.19
N MET A 128 15.83 9.46 4.26
CA MET A 128 15.32 10.82 4.47
C MET A 128 15.47 11.31 5.91
N SER A 129 15.70 10.43 6.88
CA SER A 129 15.92 10.78 8.29
C SER A 129 17.36 11.18 8.63
N LYS A 130 18.29 11.08 7.68
CA LYS A 130 19.73 11.33 7.88
C LYS A 130 20.24 12.36 6.87
N PRO A 131 21.16 13.26 7.29
CA PRO A 131 21.85 14.12 6.34
C PRO A 131 22.84 13.29 5.52
N TYR A 132 22.97 13.62 4.24
CA TYR A 132 24.02 13.14 3.34
C TYR A 132 24.30 14.20 2.28
#